data_AF-A0A8T1CFP2-F1
#
_entry.id   AF-A0A8T1CFP2-F1
#
_cell.length_a   1.000
_cell.length_b   1.000
_cell.length_c   1.000
_cell.angle_alpha   90.00
_cell.angle_beta   90.00
_cell.angle_gamma   90.00
#
_symmetry.space_group_name_H-M   'P 1'
#
loop_
_entity.id
_entity.type
_entity.pdbx_description
1 polymer ?
#
loop_
_entity_poly.entity_id
_entity_poly.type
_entity_poly.pdbx_seq_one_letter_code
_entity_poly.pdbx_strand_id
1 'polypeptide(L)' 'MRDKILRVAEAVEDKVAQEMSDKFGIIFDGWSNDSEHYLAVFATYEVDGLVKTPLL' A
#
# COMPACT_ATOMS: atom_id res chain seq x y z
N MET A 1 -7.01 17.60 12.14
CA MET A 1 -7.39 16.81 10.94
C MET A 1 -6.26 15.87 10.52
N ARG A 2 -5.01 16.35 10.40
CA ARG A 2 -3.81 15.50 10.16
C ARG A 2 -3.64 14.35 11.14
N ASP A 3 -3.80 14.59 12.44
CA ASP A 3 -3.63 13.53 13.46
C ASP A 3 -4.61 12.36 13.31
N LYS A 4 -5.81 12.61 12.75
CA LYS A 4 -6.77 11.53 12.51
C LYS A 4 -6.37 10.68 11.30
N ILE A 5 -5.82 11.29 10.26
CA ILE A 5 -5.35 10.59 9.06
C ILE A 5 -4.15 9.72 9.41
N LEU A 6 -3.20 10.25 10.19
CA LEU A 6 -2.02 9.49 10.60
C LEU A 6 -2.41 8.24 11.41
N ARG A 7 -3.34 8.37 12.35
CA ARG A 7 -3.81 7.23 13.15
C ARG A 7 -4.55 6.17 12.33
N VAL A 8 -5.21 6.55 11.24
CA VAL A 8 -5.83 5.59 10.32
C VAL A 8 -4.75 4.88 9.52
N ALA A 9 -3.77 5.62 9.00
CA ALA A 9 -2.64 5.03 8.27
C ALA A 9 -1.89 4.01 9.14
N GLU A 10 -1.52 4.38 10.38
CA GLU A 10 -0.88 3.47 11.34
C GLU A 10 -1.70 2.19 11.57
N ALA A 11 -3.02 2.32 11.76
CA ALA A 11 -3.89 1.16 11.97
C ALA A 11 -3.99 0.25 10.73
N VAL A 12 -3.94 0.83 9.53
CA VAL A 12 -3.91 0.07 8.25
C VAL A 12 -2.57 -0.63 8.09
N GLU A 13 -1.45 0.07 8.34
CA GLU A 13 -0.10 -0.48 8.29
C GLU A 13 0.05 -1.68 9.22
N ASP A 14 -0.37 -1.55 10.49
CA ASP A 14 -0.35 -2.63 11.48
C ASP A 14 -1.15 -3.85 11.00
N LYS A 15 -2.30 -3.60 10.37
CA LYS A 15 -3.16 -4.69 9.88
C LYS A 15 -2.53 -5.41 8.70
N VAL A 16 -1.97 -4.67 7.74
CA VAL A 16 -1.27 -5.21 6.57
C VAL A 16 -0.03 -6.00 6.99
N ALA A 17 0.74 -5.49 7.95
CA ALA A 17 1.94 -6.16 8.46
C ALA A 17 1.65 -7.51 9.13
N GLN A 18 0.49 -7.65 9.78
CA GLN A 18 0.08 -8.91 10.41
C GLN A 18 -0.35 -9.99 9.39
N GLU A 19 -0.76 -9.60 8.19
CA GLU A 19 -1.27 -10.54 7.18
C GLU A 19 -0.32 -10.78 6.01
N MET A 20 0.58 -9.85 5.71
CA MET A 20 1.51 -9.95 4.60
C MET A 20 2.64 -10.94 4.92
N SER A 21 2.82 -11.94 4.06
CA SER A 21 3.94 -12.89 4.18
C SER A 21 5.28 -12.25 3.76
N ASP A 22 6.40 -12.88 4.13
CA ASP A 22 7.75 -12.47 3.69
C ASP A 22 7.91 -12.40 2.16
N LYS A 23 7.02 -13.08 1.41
CA LYS A 23 6.94 -13.01 -0.05
C LYS A 23 5.76 -12.16 -0.47
N PHE A 24 6.06 -11.05 -1.13
CA PHE A 24 5.08 -10.17 -1.75
C PHE A 24 5.64 -9.67 -3.09
N GLY A 25 4.73 -9.34 -3.99
CA GLY A 25 5.02 -8.60 -5.21
C GLY A 25 4.96 -7.10 -4.97
N ILE A 26 5.65 -6.33 -5.82
CA ILE A 26 5.59 -4.87 -5.83
C ILE A 26 4.94 -4.44 -7.15
N ILE A 27 3.96 -3.55 -7.06
CA ILE A 27 3.31 -2.91 -8.19
C ILE A 27 3.80 -1.47 -8.26
N PHE A 28 4.22 -1.06 -9.45
CA PHE A 28 4.59 0.31 -9.76
C PHE A 28 3.49 0.93 -10.62
N ASP A 29 2.96 2.07 -10.20
CA ASP A 29 2.06 2.90 -11.00
C ASP A 29 2.63 4.31 -11.11
N GLY A 30 2.63 4.88 -12.30
CA GLY A 30 3.29 6.14 -12.58
C GLY A 30 2.37 7.09 -13.30
N TRP A 31 2.40 8.36 -12.90
CA TRP A 31 1.71 9.42 -13.63
C TRP A 31 2.58 10.67 -13.71
N SER A 32 2.18 11.62 -14.53
CA SER A 32 2.84 12.91 -14.63
C SER A 32 1.81 14.01 -14.65
N ASN A 33 2.14 15.14 -14.01
CA ASN A 33 1.37 16.37 -14.07
C ASN A 33 2.30 17.48 -14.55
N ASP A 34 2.18 17.86 -15.82
CA ASP A 34 3.11 18.77 -16.50
C ASP A 34 4.57 18.28 -16.40
N SER A 35 5.44 19.00 -15.70
CA SER A 35 6.85 18.65 -15.49
C SER A 35 7.10 17.75 -14.27
N GLU A 36 6.07 17.45 -13.47
CA GLU A 36 6.20 16.62 -12.28
C GLU A 36 5.88 15.16 -12.59
N HIS A 37 6.82 14.27 -12.25
CA HIS A 37 6.67 12.82 -12.43
C HIS A 37 6.47 12.14 -11.07
N TYR A 38 5.43 11.33 -10.97
CA TYR A 38 5.03 10.63 -9.76
C TYR A 38 5.13 9.12 -9.96
N LEU A 39 5.46 8.42 -8.87
CA LEU A 39 5.49 6.96 -8.81
C LEU A 39 4.82 6.52 -7.51
N ALA A 40 3.70 5.81 -7.63
CA ALA A 40 3.13 5.03 -6.57
C ALA A 40 3.73 3.62 -6.55
N VAL A 41 3.92 3.11 -5.34
CA VAL A 41 4.46 1.78 -5.06
C VAL A 41 3.49 1.08 -4.13
N PHE A 42 3.02 -0.11 -4.52
CA PHE A 42 2.08 -0.91 -3.74
C PHE A 42 2.63 -2.31 -3.49
N ALA A 43 2.35 -2.88 -2.33
CA ALA A 43 2.57 -4.30 -2.08
C ALA A 43 1.36 -5.10 -2.58
N THR A 44 1.62 -6.28 -3.15
CA THR A 44 0.59 -7.25 -3.49
C THR A 44 0.99 -8.62 -2.98
N TYR A 45 0.08 -9.34 -2.33
CA TYR A 45 0.37 -10.65 -1.73
C TYR A 45 -0.87 -11.53 -1.73
N GLU A 46 -0.67 -12.84 -1.56
CA GLU A 46 -1.74 -13.81 -1.47
C GLU A 46 -2.04 -14.13 0.00
N VAL A 47 -3.31 -14.15 0.36
CA VAL A 47 -3.81 -14.70 1.63
C VAL A 47 -4.93 -15.67 1.31
N ASP A 48 -4.77 -16.95 1.67
CA ASP A 48 -5.76 -18.01 1.46
C ASP A 48 -6.29 -18.11 0.01
N GLY A 49 -5.39 -18.01 -0.99
CA GLY A 49 -5.75 -18.05 -2.41
C GLY A 49 -6.35 -16.75 -2.97
N LEU A 50 -6.49 -15.70 -2.16
CA LEU A 50 -6.97 -14.39 -2.58
C LEU A 50 -5.81 -13.38 -2.66
N VAL A 51 -5.63 -12.78 -3.84
CA VAL A 51 -4.67 -11.68 -4.01
C VAL A 51 -5.22 -10.41 -3.37
N LYS A 52 -4.42 -9.81 -2.50
CA LYS A 52 -4.67 -8.52 -1.87
C LYS A 52 -3.66 -7.49 -2.36
N THR A 53 -4.15 -6.28 -2.60
CA THR A 53 -3.34 -5.09 -2.92
C THR A 53 -3.85 -3.94 -2.06
N PRO A 54 -3.52 -3.90 -0.76
CA PRO A 54 -3.99 -2.86 0.13
C PRO A 54 -3.44 -1.49 -0.30
N LEU A 55 -4.29 -0.46 -0.17
CA LEU A 55 -3.92 0.94 -0.39
C LEU A 55 -3.90 1.64 0.98
N LEU A 56 -2.92 2.52 1.18
CA LEU A 56 -2.86 3.43 2.33
C LEU A 56 -3.74 4.66 2.11
#